data_AF-A0A9W6HYK8-F1
#
_entry.id   AF-A0A9W6HYK8-F1
#
_cell.length_a   1.000
_cell.length_b   1.000
_cell.length_c   1.000
_cell.angle_alpha   90.00
_cell.angle_beta   90.00
_cell.angle_gamma   90.00
#
_symmetry.space_group_name_H-M   'P 1'
#
loop_
_entity.id
_entity.type
_entity.pdbx_description
1 polymer ?
#
loop_
_entity_poly.entity_id
_entity_poly.type
_entity_poly.pdbx_seq_one_letter_code
_entity_poly.pdbx_strand_id
1 'polypeptide(L)'
;MLVTLWESRPGLAGYDVADAVTFCFLSQAFIGPMQVFGGGLELSGRVRSGDVAVDLVRPASLQLWSLADDVGRAAYLFLLRSLPPTAVGAALFGLVVPVDPVTWLAFAAGFVLGVVVSFAWRYLIALSACWVVDDRGTQSLSLVMTFFFSGMVLPLNLFPGWLGTLAQTLPWAAMVQVPADLYLGKRDILDALGFQAAWATALLALGALATRAARRKVVIQGG
;
A
#
# COMPACT_ATOMS: atom_id res chain seq x y z
N MET A 1 4.55 -24.98 -7.03
CA MET A 1 5.30 -24.41 -8.18
C MET A 1 6.30 -23.33 -7.76
N LEU A 2 5.99 -22.44 -6.80
CA LEU A 2 7.00 -21.50 -6.25
C LEU A 2 7.97 -22.17 -5.26
N VAL A 3 7.50 -23.03 -4.36
CA VAL A 3 8.36 -23.75 -3.39
C VAL A 3 9.45 -24.58 -4.10
N THR A 4 9.09 -25.27 -5.18
CA THR A 4 10.01 -26.05 -6.02
C THR A 4 11.12 -25.22 -6.65
N LEU A 5 10.91 -23.91 -6.86
CA LEU A 5 11.94 -22.99 -7.37
C LEU A 5 13.03 -22.75 -6.32
N TRP A 6 12.65 -22.49 -5.07
CA TRP A 6 13.61 -22.30 -3.97
C TRP A 6 14.26 -23.62 -3.52
N GLU A 7 13.55 -24.75 -3.62
CA GLU A 7 14.17 -26.06 -3.42
C GLU A 7 15.26 -26.35 -4.48
N SER A 8 15.08 -25.88 -5.72
CA SER A 8 16.08 -26.02 -6.79
C SER A 8 17.24 -25.02 -6.71
N ARG A 9 17.06 -23.89 -6.00
CA ARG A 9 18.06 -22.83 -5.82
C ARG A 9 17.97 -22.24 -4.40
N PRO A 10 18.65 -22.83 -3.40
CA PRO A 10 18.66 -22.30 -2.05
C PRO A 10 19.24 -20.88 -2.01
N GLY A 11 18.63 -19.98 -1.21
CA GLY A 11 19.04 -18.59 -1.04
C GLY A 11 18.67 -17.63 -2.18
N LEU A 12 17.76 -18.01 -3.09
CA LEU A 12 17.39 -17.19 -4.24
C LEU A 12 16.81 -15.84 -3.80
N ALA A 13 17.44 -14.75 -4.25
CA ALA A 13 17.15 -13.37 -3.88
C ALA A 13 17.25 -13.04 -2.37
N GLY A 14 17.95 -13.85 -1.58
CA GLY A 14 18.13 -13.61 -0.14
C GLY A 14 16.99 -14.11 0.74
N TYR A 15 16.04 -14.86 0.16
CA TYR A 15 15.01 -15.59 0.90
C TYR A 15 15.28 -17.08 0.93
N ASP A 16 15.01 -17.68 2.08
CA ASP A 16 14.83 -19.12 2.21
C ASP A 16 13.37 -19.51 1.96
N VAL A 17 13.09 -20.81 1.89
CA VAL A 17 11.72 -21.32 1.66
C VAL A 17 10.74 -20.80 2.72
N ALA A 18 11.17 -20.79 3.99
CA ALA A 18 10.34 -20.28 5.09
C ALA A 18 10.04 -18.77 4.96
N ASP A 19 11.02 -17.99 4.49
CA ASP A 19 10.82 -16.56 4.21
C ASP A 19 9.82 -16.36 3.07
N ALA A 20 9.94 -17.14 1.99
CA ALA A 20 9.04 -17.06 0.85
C ALA A 20 7.60 -17.42 1.22
N VAL A 21 7.40 -18.45 2.05
CA VAL A 21 6.07 -18.83 2.56
C VAL A 21 5.53 -17.73 3.47
N THR A 22 6.34 -17.21 4.39
CA THR A 22 5.96 -16.11 5.29
C THR A 22 5.58 -14.84 4.52
N PHE A 23 6.37 -14.48 3.52
CA PHE A 23 6.09 -13.37 2.61
C PHE A 23 4.74 -13.56 1.89
N CYS A 24 4.40 -14.77 1.45
CA CYS A 24 3.10 -15.05 0.83
C CYS A 24 1.95 -14.79 1.80
N PHE A 25 2.05 -15.26 3.05
CA PHE A 25 1.04 -15.02 4.07
C PHE A 25 0.90 -13.53 4.42
N LEU A 26 2.02 -12.80 4.54
CA LEU A 26 2.01 -11.35 4.76
C LEU A 26 1.39 -10.60 3.58
N SER A 27 1.74 -10.97 2.35
CA SER A 27 1.16 -10.37 1.15
C SER A 27 -0.35 -10.53 1.11
N GLN A 28 -0.87 -11.72 1.47
CA GLN A 28 -2.32 -11.96 1.59
C GLN A 28 -2.94 -11.14 2.73
N ALA A 29 -2.25 -11.04 3.87
CA ALA A 29 -2.67 -10.23 5.02
C ALA A 29 -2.80 -8.75 4.65
N PHE A 30 -1.96 -8.23 3.74
CA PHE A 30 -1.92 -6.81 3.39
C PHE A 30 -2.96 -6.39 2.33
N ILE A 31 -3.57 -7.34 1.61
CA ILE A 31 -4.57 -7.05 0.55
C ILE A 31 -5.69 -6.14 1.06
N GLY A 32 -6.27 -6.48 2.21
CA GLY A 32 -7.40 -5.76 2.80
C GLY A 32 -7.02 -4.37 3.33
N PRO A 33 -6.07 -4.26 4.26
CA PRO A 33 -5.67 -2.98 4.84
C PRO A 33 -5.18 -1.99 3.79
N MET A 34 -4.28 -2.42 2.90
CA MET A 34 -3.72 -1.58 1.84
C MET A 34 -4.61 -1.50 0.59
N GLN A 35 -5.77 -2.17 0.57
CA GLN A 35 -6.71 -2.14 -0.57
C GLN A 35 -5.99 -2.30 -1.92
N VAL A 36 -5.17 -3.36 -2.03
CA VAL A 36 -4.27 -3.55 -3.17
C VAL A 36 -5.03 -3.64 -4.50
N PHE A 37 -6.28 -4.11 -4.45
CA PHE A 37 -7.15 -4.14 -5.62
C PHE A 37 -7.86 -2.81 -5.95
N GLY A 38 -7.47 -1.72 -5.30
CA GLY A 38 -8.11 -0.42 -5.41
C GLY A 38 -9.41 -0.32 -4.62
N GLY A 39 -10.15 0.77 -4.83
CA GLY A 39 -11.40 1.04 -4.11
C GLY A 39 -11.17 1.55 -2.70
N GLY A 40 -12.11 1.29 -1.78
CA GLY A 40 -12.00 1.52 -0.34
C GLY A 40 -12.02 2.98 0.15
N LEU A 41 -12.14 3.95 -0.76
CA LEU A 41 -12.41 5.36 -0.42
C LEU A 41 -13.80 5.72 -0.95
N GLU A 42 -14.69 6.16 -0.07
CA GLU A 42 -16.00 6.71 -0.48
C GLU A 42 -15.85 7.93 -1.40
N LEU A 43 -14.71 8.62 -1.32
CA LEU A 43 -14.38 9.78 -2.13
C LEU A 43 -14.51 9.52 -3.63
N SER A 44 -14.13 8.33 -4.13
CA SER A 44 -14.27 8.01 -5.56
C SER A 44 -15.74 7.99 -6.00
N GLY A 45 -16.66 7.64 -5.11
CA GLY A 45 -18.11 7.73 -5.36
C GLY A 45 -18.59 9.18 -5.34
N ARG A 46 -18.19 9.94 -4.32
CA ARG A 46 -18.59 11.36 -4.16
C ARG A 46 -18.05 12.27 -5.27
N VAL A 47 -16.87 11.97 -5.82
CA VAL A 47 -16.34 12.69 -6.99
C VAL A 47 -17.19 12.41 -8.23
N ARG A 48 -17.64 11.15 -8.40
CA ARG A 48 -18.47 10.73 -9.54
C ARG A 48 -19.88 11.32 -9.47
N SER A 49 -20.48 11.40 -8.27
CA SER A 49 -21.81 11.99 -8.07
C SER A 49 -21.81 13.53 -8.06
N GLY A 50 -20.64 14.16 -7.92
CA GLY A 50 -20.50 15.61 -7.77
C GLY A 50 -20.64 16.10 -6.32
N ASP A 51 -21.01 15.23 -5.38
CA ASP A 51 -21.16 15.55 -3.95
C ASP A 51 -19.84 16.01 -3.30
N VAL A 52 -18.71 15.69 -3.92
CA VAL A 52 -17.38 16.17 -3.49
C VAL A 52 -17.30 17.69 -3.43
N ALA A 53 -18.14 18.42 -4.19
CA ALA A 53 -18.19 19.88 -4.14
C ALA A 53 -18.52 20.40 -2.73
N VAL A 54 -19.45 19.74 -2.03
CA VAL A 54 -19.83 20.11 -0.65
C VAL A 54 -18.68 19.82 0.31
N ASP A 55 -18.03 18.68 0.16
CA ASP A 55 -16.87 18.30 0.99
C ASP A 55 -15.71 19.27 0.81
N LEU A 56 -15.49 19.75 -0.41
CA LEU A 56 -14.44 20.70 -0.73
C LEU A 56 -14.69 22.08 -0.13
N VAL A 57 -15.93 22.52 0.05
CA VAL A 57 -16.26 23.82 0.65
C VAL A 57 -16.07 23.83 2.17
N ARG A 58 -16.15 22.67 2.82
CA ARG A 58 -15.96 22.57 4.29
C ARG A 58 -14.57 23.07 4.70
N PRO A 59 -14.45 23.72 5.88
CA PRO A 59 -13.17 24.21 6.39
C PRO A 59 -12.25 23.07 6.88
N ALA A 60 -12.75 21.84 6.96
CA ALA A 60 -11.95 20.66 7.30
C ALA A 60 -11.13 20.18 6.10
N SER A 61 -9.90 19.71 6.35
CA SER A 61 -9.07 19.11 5.29
C SER A 61 -9.69 17.79 4.83
N LEU A 62 -10.19 17.76 3.59
CA LEU A 62 -10.73 16.56 2.95
C LEU A 62 -9.75 15.38 3.03
N GLN A 63 -8.47 15.64 2.79
CA GLN A 63 -7.43 14.62 2.77
C GLN A 63 -7.19 14.03 4.17
N LEU A 64 -7.13 14.87 5.21
CA LEU A 64 -6.90 14.39 6.58
C LEU A 64 -8.09 13.60 7.11
N TRP A 65 -9.31 14.07 6.82
CA TRP A 65 -10.52 13.37 7.23
C TRP A 65 -10.65 12.01 6.52
N SER A 66 -10.38 11.96 5.22
CA SER A 66 -10.37 10.71 4.45
C SER A 66 -9.26 9.76 4.91
N LEU A 67 -8.09 10.29 5.29
CA LEU A 67 -6.99 9.49 5.84
C LEU A 67 -7.38 8.86 7.18
N ALA A 68 -8.02 9.61 8.06
CA ALA A 68 -8.45 9.09 9.37
C ALA A 68 -9.45 7.95 9.22
N ASP A 69 -10.44 8.08 8.33
CA ASP A 69 -11.40 7.02 8.01
C ASP A 69 -10.69 5.78 7.43
N ASP A 70 -9.77 6.00 6.48
CA ASP A 70 -9.06 4.91 5.84
C ASP A 70 -8.12 4.14 6.77
N VAL A 71 -7.47 4.83 7.70
CA VAL A 71 -6.64 4.22 8.74
C VAL A 71 -7.51 3.37 9.69
N GLY A 72 -8.69 3.87 10.08
CA GLY A 72 -9.65 3.11 10.89
C GLY A 72 -10.12 1.83 10.18
N ARG A 73 -10.49 1.95 8.90
CA ARG A 73 -10.83 0.82 8.04
C ARG A 73 -9.67 -0.17 7.89
N ALA A 74 -8.45 0.32 7.69
CA ALA A 74 -7.26 -0.52 7.53
C ALA A 74 -6.95 -1.28 8.82
N ALA A 75 -7.05 -0.63 9.98
CA ALA A 75 -6.88 -1.27 11.28
C ALA A 75 -7.94 -2.36 11.51
N TYR A 76 -9.22 -2.07 11.23
CA TYR A 76 -10.30 -3.05 11.32
C TYR A 76 -10.02 -4.28 10.46
N LEU A 77 -9.66 -4.09 9.19
CA LEU A 77 -9.36 -5.20 8.28
C LEU A 77 -8.11 -5.95 8.72
N PHE A 78 -7.09 -5.27 9.23
CA PHE A 78 -5.90 -5.95 9.71
C PHE A 78 -6.23 -6.88 10.88
N LEU A 79 -6.95 -6.37 11.88
CA LEU A 79 -7.27 -7.12 13.08
C LEU A 79 -8.21 -8.31 12.81
N LEU A 80 -9.24 -8.10 12.00
CA LEU A 80 -10.32 -9.09 11.85
C LEU A 80 -10.20 -9.97 10.60
N ARG A 81 -9.54 -9.46 9.55
CA ARG A 81 -9.39 -10.20 8.29
C ARG A 81 -7.97 -10.73 8.10
N SER A 82 -6.96 -10.00 8.55
CA SER A 82 -5.56 -10.36 8.28
C SER A 82 -4.95 -11.23 9.38
N LEU A 83 -5.13 -10.87 10.65
CA LEU A 83 -4.52 -11.59 11.77
C LEU A 83 -4.98 -13.06 11.89
N PRO A 84 -6.28 -13.42 11.82
CA PRO A 84 -6.68 -14.81 12.06
C PRO A 84 -6.10 -15.80 11.04
N PRO A 85 -6.17 -15.56 9.71
CA PRO A 85 -5.55 -16.44 8.73
C PRO A 85 -4.03 -16.52 8.85
N THR A 86 -3.35 -15.40 9.16
CA THR A 86 -1.89 -15.39 9.36
C THR A 86 -1.48 -16.18 10.60
N ALA A 87 -2.25 -16.09 11.70
CA ALA A 87 -1.99 -16.87 12.91
C ALA A 87 -2.17 -18.38 12.68
N VAL A 88 -3.23 -18.77 11.95
CA VAL A 88 -3.43 -20.17 11.52
C VAL A 88 -2.29 -20.61 10.60
N GLY A 89 -1.87 -19.75 9.68
CA GLY A 89 -0.70 -19.98 8.82
C GLY A 89 0.58 -20.23 9.61
N ALA A 90 0.85 -19.39 10.62
CA ALA A 90 1.99 -19.54 11.53
C ALA A 90 1.99 -20.90 12.24
N ALA A 91 0.83 -21.33 12.75
CA ALA A 91 0.69 -22.61 13.45
C ALA A 91 0.86 -23.83 12.54
N LEU A 92 0.41 -23.75 11.28
CA LEU A 92 0.40 -24.90 10.36
C LEU A 92 1.65 -25.02 9.48
N PHE A 93 2.26 -23.89 9.11
CA PHE A 93 3.34 -23.85 8.12
C PHE A 93 4.70 -23.40 8.69
N GLY A 94 4.78 -23.15 10.00
CA GLY A 94 6.04 -22.75 10.64
C GLY A 94 6.59 -21.43 10.09
N LEU A 95 5.73 -20.40 10.03
CA LEU A 95 6.14 -19.09 9.53
C LEU A 95 7.28 -18.52 10.37
N VAL A 96 8.17 -17.77 9.72
CA VAL A 96 9.20 -16.99 10.40
C VAL A 96 8.50 -15.94 11.23
N VAL A 97 8.78 -15.88 12.53
CA VAL A 97 8.21 -14.87 13.43
C VAL A 97 9.37 -14.04 13.98
N PRO A 98 9.27 -12.69 13.98
CA PRO A 98 10.30 -11.85 14.58
C PRO A 98 10.50 -12.22 16.04
N VAL A 99 11.76 -12.47 16.40
CA VAL A 99 12.15 -12.90 17.77
C VAL A 99 12.30 -11.69 18.69
N ASP A 100 12.70 -10.55 18.15
CA ASP A 100 13.00 -9.35 18.91
C ASP A 100 11.86 -8.30 18.86
N PRO A 101 11.60 -7.58 19.97
CA PRO A 101 10.58 -6.54 20.02
C PRO A 101 10.83 -5.36 19.07
N VAL A 102 12.08 -5.11 18.69
CA VAL A 102 12.45 -3.97 17.84
C VAL A 102 11.94 -4.20 16.42
N THR A 103 12.10 -5.41 15.88
CA THR A 103 11.56 -5.81 14.58
C THR A 103 10.04 -5.76 14.56
N TRP A 104 9.36 -6.13 15.66
CA TRP A 104 7.91 -5.96 15.78
C TRP A 104 7.47 -4.49 15.73
N LEU A 105 8.17 -3.61 16.44
CA LEU A 105 7.88 -2.17 16.41
C LEU A 105 8.18 -1.56 15.03
N ALA A 106 9.29 -1.95 14.42
CA ALA A 106 9.66 -1.52 13.07
C ALA A 106 8.62 -1.98 12.04
N PHE A 107 8.19 -3.25 12.12
CA PHE A 107 7.11 -3.77 11.30
C PHE A 107 5.80 -2.99 11.50
N ALA A 108 5.39 -2.72 12.73
CA ALA A 108 4.17 -1.96 13.00
C ALA A 108 4.24 -0.53 12.42
N ALA A 109 5.37 0.16 12.60
CA ALA A 109 5.59 1.47 12.00
C ALA A 109 5.58 1.41 10.47
N GLY A 110 6.26 0.43 9.88
CA GLY A 110 6.29 0.23 8.44
C GLY A 110 4.94 -0.17 7.85
N PHE A 111 4.14 -0.94 8.57
CA PHE A 111 2.77 -1.28 8.19
C PHE A 111 1.89 -0.02 8.13
N VAL A 112 1.95 0.83 9.16
CA VAL A 112 1.21 2.11 9.19
C VAL A 112 1.65 3.02 8.04
N LEU A 113 2.96 3.16 7.79
CA LEU A 113 3.45 3.94 6.66
C LEU A 113 3.01 3.35 5.31
N GLY A 114 2.98 2.02 5.17
CA GLY A 114 2.47 1.34 3.97
C GLY A 114 0.99 1.62 3.73
N VAL A 115 0.17 1.65 4.79
CA VAL A 115 -1.24 2.08 4.72
C VAL A 115 -1.34 3.54 4.27
N VAL A 116 -0.52 4.43 4.82
CA VAL A 116 -0.51 5.86 4.42
C VAL A 116 -0.11 6.04 2.96
N VAL A 117 0.90 5.31 2.47
CA VAL A 117 1.31 5.33 1.05
C VAL A 117 0.17 4.82 0.15
N SER A 118 -0.46 3.71 0.52
CA SER A 118 -1.64 3.20 -0.20
C SER A 118 -2.77 4.22 -0.23
N PHE A 119 -3.12 4.80 0.92
CA PHE A 119 -4.12 5.86 1.00
C PHE A 119 -3.79 7.01 0.05
N ALA A 120 -2.58 7.55 0.12
CA ALA A 120 -2.18 8.73 -0.65
C ALA A 120 -2.23 8.45 -2.16
N TRP A 121 -1.80 7.26 -2.58
CA TRP A 121 -1.92 6.80 -3.97
C TRP A 121 -3.39 6.72 -4.40
N ARG A 122 -4.25 5.98 -3.67
CA ARG A 122 -5.66 5.83 -4.02
C ARG A 122 -6.42 7.16 -3.96
N TYR A 123 -6.05 8.06 -3.07
CA TYR A 123 -6.61 9.41 -2.96
C TYR A 123 -6.32 10.24 -4.22
N LEU A 124 -5.09 10.19 -4.74
CA LEU A 124 -4.75 10.83 -6.02
C LEU A 124 -5.54 10.26 -7.19
N ILE A 125 -5.71 8.94 -7.23
CA ILE A 125 -6.53 8.27 -8.24
C ILE A 125 -8.00 8.70 -8.13
N ALA A 126 -8.55 8.78 -6.91
CA ALA A 126 -9.90 9.26 -6.68
C ALA A 126 -10.10 10.72 -7.13
N LEU A 127 -9.14 11.61 -6.82
CA LEU A 127 -9.21 13.01 -7.24
C LEU A 127 -9.02 13.20 -8.75
N SER A 128 -8.30 12.30 -9.42
CA SER A 128 -8.09 12.40 -10.88
C SER A 128 -9.41 12.42 -11.67
N ALA A 129 -10.47 11.81 -11.13
CA ALA A 129 -11.81 11.83 -11.71
C ALA A 129 -12.42 13.25 -11.80
N CYS A 130 -11.89 14.25 -11.08
CA CYS A 130 -12.26 15.65 -11.28
C CYS A 130 -11.82 16.22 -12.65
N TRP A 131 -10.87 15.58 -13.34
CA TRP A 131 -10.34 16.03 -14.64
C TRP A 131 -10.57 15.06 -15.80
N VAL A 132 -10.78 13.78 -15.51
CA VAL A 132 -10.97 12.74 -16.53
C VAL A 132 -12.45 12.40 -16.67
N VAL A 133 -12.93 12.26 -17.91
CA VAL A 133 -14.34 11.93 -18.20
C VAL A 133 -14.68 10.48 -17.83
N ASP A 134 -13.72 9.56 -17.97
CA ASP A 134 -13.84 8.15 -17.58
C ASP A 134 -12.72 7.76 -16.61
N ASP A 135 -13.07 7.49 -15.34
CA ASP A 135 -12.13 7.12 -14.29
C ASP A 135 -11.70 5.64 -14.33
N ARG A 136 -12.38 4.80 -15.11
CA ARG A 136 -12.13 3.35 -15.16
C ARG A 136 -10.73 3.02 -15.66
N GLY A 137 -10.24 3.76 -16.65
CA GLY A 137 -8.88 3.59 -17.18
C GLY A 137 -7.82 3.87 -16.10
N THR A 138 -8.00 4.96 -15.35
CA THR A 138 -7.09 5.34 -14.26
C THR A 138 -7.11 4.34 -13.11
N GLN A 139 -8.30 3.83 -12.74
CA GLN A 139 -8.44 2.78 -11.74
C GLN A 139 -7.78 1.47 -12.18
N SER A 140 -7.96 1.08 -13.45
CA SER A 140 -7.35 -0.13 -14.01
C SER A 140 -5.82 -0.04 -14.05
N LEU A 141 -5.28 1.12 -14.45
CA LEU A 141 -3.84 1.36 -14.43
C LEU A 141 -3.29 1.30 -12.99
N SER A 142 -3.97 1.96 -12.06
CA SER A 142 -3.62 1.94 -10.63
C SER A 142 -3.57 0.51 -10.08
N LEU A 143 -4.56 -0.31 -10.41
CA LEU A 143 -4.63 -1.72 -10.03
C LEU A 143 -3.41 -2.48 -10.54
N VAL A 144 -3.09 -2.36 -11.83
CA VAL A 144 -1.95 -3.06 -12.44
C VAL A 144 -0.63 -2.63 -11.80
N MET A 145 -0.42 -1.33 -11.61
CA MET A 145 0.80 -0.80 -10.99
C MET A 145 0.94 -1.29 -9.54
N THR A 146 -0.14 -1.21 -8.75
CA THR A 146 -0.12 -1.64 -7.34
C THR A 146 0.08 -3.14 -7.23
N PHE A 147 -0.60 -3.94 -8.05
CA PHE A 147 -0.50 -5.38 -7.99
C PHE A 147 0.90 -5.88 -8.38
N PHE A 148 1.49 -5.28 -9.42
CA PHE A 148 2.77 -5.73 -9.96
C PHE A 148 3.98 -5.18 -9.18
N PHE A 149 4.00 -3.88 -8.88
CA PHE A 149 5.15 -3.21 -8.27
C PHE A 149 5.14 -3.19 -6.74
N SER A 150 4.14 -3.77 -6.08
CA SER A 150 4.14 -3.89 -4.60
C SER A 150 4.87 -5.12 -4.07
N GLY A 151 5.13 -6.12 -4.92
CA GLY A 151 5.63 -7.43 -4.50
C GLY A 151 4.53 -8.48 -4.33
N MET A 152 3.26 -8.13 -4.60
CA MET A 152 2.12 -9.03 -4.38
C MET A 152 2.06 -10.23 -5.34
N VAL A 153 2.52 -10.07 -6.59
CA VAL A 153 2.62 -11.21 -7.53
C VAL A 153 3.78 -12.13 -7.14
N LEU A 154 4.93 -11.52 -6.89
CA LEU A 154 6.15 -12.18 -6.42
C LEU A 154 7.05 -11.11 -5.79
N PRO A 155 7.88 -11.49 -4.80
CA PRO A 155 8.77 -10.53 -4.16
C PRO A 155 9.68 -9.77 -5.13
N LEU A 156 9.82 -8.45 -4.93
CA LEU A 156 10.48 -7.57 -5.89
C LEU A 156 11.98 -7.83 -6.06
N ASN A 157 12.61 -8.46 -5.08
CA ASN A 157 14.01 -8.91 -5.14
C ASN A 157 14.24 -10.02 -6.18
N LEU A 158 13.18 -10.68 -6.66
CA LEU A 158 13.26 -11.68 -7.73
C LEU A 158 13.21 -11.08 -9.13
N PHE A 159 12.84 -9.79 -9.25
CA PHE A 159 12.78 -9.14 -10.55
C PHE A 159 14.21 -8.96 -11.11
N PRO A 160 14.45 -9.31 -12.37
CA PRO A 160 15.79 -9.28 -12.94
C PRO A 160 16.23 -7.86 -13.33
N GLY A 161 17.53 -7.60 -13.17
CA GLY A 161 18.22 -6.43 -13.73
C GLY A 161 17.63 -5.08 -13.33
N TRP A 162 17.58 -4.15 -14.28
CA TRP A 162 17.12 -2.77 -14.05
C TRP A 162 15.66 -2.68 -13.62
N LEU A 163 14.82 -3.64 -14.02
CA LEU A 163 13.40 -3.66 -13.67
C LEU A 163 13.21 -3.91 -12.17
N GLY A 164 14.02 -4.77 -11.57
CA GLY A 164 14.00 -5.01 -10.13
C GLY A 164 14.44 -3.79 -9.33
N THR A 165 15.51 -3.11 -9.78
CA THR A 165 15.94 -1.84 -9.17
C THR A 165 14.85 -0.77 -9.26
N LEU A 166 14.20 -0.64 -10.42
CA LEU A 166 13.10 0.29 -10.60
C LEU A 166 11.92 -0.07 -9.67
N ALA A 167 11.47 -1.32 -9.67
CA ALA A 167 10.35 -1.77 -8.85
C ALA A 167 10.55 -1.47 -7.36
N GLN A 168 11.77 -1.68 -6.85
CA GLN A 168 12.10 -1.46 -5.43
C GLN A 168 12.20 0.02 -5.03
N THR A 169 12.33 0.93 -5.99
CA THR A 169 12.42 2.39 -5.73
C THR A 169 11.08 3.10 -5.88
N LEU A 170 10.12 2.48 -6.55
CA LEU A 170 8.78 3.02 -6.76
C LEU A 170 7.92 2.98 -5.49
N PRO A 171 6.89 3.85 -5.37
CA PRO A 171 6.08 3.96 -4.15
C PRO A 171 5.32 2.68 -3.79
N TRP A 172 4.97 1.84 -4.76
CA TRP A 172 4.22 0.62 -4.49
C TRP A 172 5.00 -0.40 -3.65
N ALA A 173 6.33 -0.41 -3.75
CA ALA A 173 7.17 -1.26 -2.90
C ALA A 173 6.96 -0.95 -1.41
N ALA A 174 6.71 0.31 -1.07
CA ALA A 174 6.43 0.74 0.31
C ALA A 174 5.13 0.16 0.88
N MET A 175 4.24 -0.40 0.06
CA MET A 175 2.94 -0.91 0.50
C MET A 175 3.01 -2.36 1.01
N VAL A 176 3.73 -3.26 0.32
CA VAL A 176 3.74 -4.71 0.62
C VAL A 176 5.16 -5.23 0.83
N GLN A 177 6.05 -5.02 -0.15
CA GLN A 177 7.43 -5.50 -0.09
C GLN A 177 8.18 -5.01 1.15
N VAL A 178 8.22 -3.69 1.38
CA VAL A 178 8.99 -3.10 2.48
C VAL A 178 8.51 -3.53 3.88
N PRO A 179 7.21 -3.50 4.22
CA PRO A 179 6.76 -4.00 5.52
C PRO A 179 7.00 -5.50 5.68
N ALA A 180 6.94 -6.30 4.59
CA ALA A 180 7.31 -7.71 4.65
C ALA A 180 8.81 -7.92 4.91
N ASP A 181 9.67 -7.12 4.28
CA ASP A 181 11.12 -7.16 4.50
C ASP A 181 11.50 -6.74 5.93
N LEU A 182 10.79 -5.75 6.49
CA LEU A 182 10.93 -5.37 7.91
C LEU A 182 10.55 -6.55 8.81
N TYR A 183 9.41 -7.20 8.56
CA TYR A 183 8.99 -8.36 9.35
C TYR A 183 9.98 -9.53 9.28
N LEU A 184 10.57 -9.76 8.10
CA LEU A 184 11.56 -10.83 7.89
C LEU A 184 12.98 -10.44 8.33
N GLY A 185 13.20 -9.20 8.79
CA GLY A 185 14.53 -8.69 9.15
C GLY A 185 15.50 -8.61 7.96
N LYS A 186 14.98 -8.46 6.74
CA LYS A 186 15.76 -8.49 5.48
C LYS A 186 16.16 -7.10 4.99
N ARG A 187 15.62 -6.05 5.59
CA ARG A 187 15.94 -4.65 5.26
C ARG A 187 16.28 -3.88 6.52
N ASP A 188 17.25 -2.98 6.40
CA ASP A 188 17.61 -2.06 7.47
C ASP A 188 16.40 -1.20 7.87
N ILE A 189 16.20 -1.03 9.17
CA ILE A 189 15.01 -0.37 9.73
C ILE A 189 14.96 1.10 9.33
N LEU A 190 16.09 1.81 9.39
CA LEU A 190 16.13 3.24 9.10
C LEU A 190 15.95 3.49 7.61
N ASP A 191 16.58 2.69 6.76
CA ASP A 191 16.39 2.76 5.31
C ASP A 191 14.93 2.47 4.92
N ALA A 192 14.34 1.40 5.46
CA ALA A 192 12.96 1.02 5.16
C ALA A 192 11.96 2.11 5.58
N LEU A 193 12.01 2.55 6.84
CA LEU A 193 11.10 3.56 7.34
C LEU A 193 11.33 4.93 6.68
N GLY A 194 12.59 5.29 6.41
CA GLY A 194 12.95 6.50 5.66
C GLY A 194 12.38 6.50 4.25
N PHE A 195 12.50 5.38 3.53
CA PHE A 195 11.93 5.19 2.20
C PHE A 195 10.39 5.33 2.20
N GLN A 196 9.71 4.65 3.11
CA GLN A 196 8.25 4.72 3.20
C GLN A 196 7.78 6.12 3.61
N ALA A 197 8.45 6.76 4.58
CA ALA A 197 8.13 8.11 5.03
C ALA A 197 8.35 9.16 3.92
N ALA A 198 9.40 9.01 3.12
CA ALA A 198 9.66 9.87 1.97
C ALA A 198 8.52 9.78 0.94
N TRP A 199 8.11 8.57 0.56
CA TRP A 199 7.00 8.37 -0.37
C TRP A 199 5.64 8.80 0.21
N ALA A 200 5.38 8.51 1.48
CA ALA A 200 4.18 8.97 2.18
C ALA A 200 4.08 10.49 2.12
N THR A 201 5.16 11.19 2.46
CA THR A 201 5.23 12.66 2.44
C THR A 201 5.05 13.20 1.03
N ALA A 202 5.76 12.64 0.04
CA ALA A 202 5.67 13.08 -1.35
C ALA A 202 4.25 12.92 -1.91
N LEU A 203 3.62 11.77 -1.73
CA LEU A 203 2.27 11.50 -2.23
C LEU A 203 1.20 12.30 -1.48
N LEU A 204 1.34 12.47 -0.16
CA LEU A 204 0.42 13.31 0.61
C LEU A 204 0.52 14.77 0.18
N ALA A 205 1.72 15.29 -0.05
CA ALA A 205 1.93 16.65 -0.57
C ALA A 205 1.32 16.82 -1.96
N LEU A 206 1.51 15.86 -2.86
CA LEU A 206 0.86 15.83 -4.18
C LEU A 206 -0.67 15.80 -4.03
N GLY A 207 -1.21 15.01 -3.10
CA GLY A 207 -2.64 14.96 -2.79
C GLY A 207 -3.18 16.30 -2.30
N ALA A 208 -2.43 17.02 -1.47
CA ALA A 208 -2.80 18.35 -0.99
C ALA A 208 -2.82 19.38 -2.15
N LEU A 209 -1.83 19.33 -3.05
CA LEU A 209 -1.78 20.17 -4.23
C LEU A 209 -2.92 19.87 -5.20
N ALA A 210 -3.20 18.58 -5.46
CA ALA A 210 -4.32 18.13 -6.27
C ALA A 210 -5.66 18.58 -5.67
N THR A 211 -5.83 18.47 -4.35
CA THR A 211 -7.03 18.95 -3.65
C THR A 211 -7.22 20.45 -3.86
N ARG A 212 -6.16 21.26 -3.74
CA ARG A 212 -6.22 22.71 -4.00
C ARG A 212 -6.60 23.01 -5.45
N ALA A 213 -6.07 22.26 -6.41
CA ALA A 213 -6.41 22.41 -7.82
C ALA A 213 -7.88 22.03 -8.10
N ALA A 214 -8.37 20.94 -7.48
CA ALA A 214 -9.76 20.51 -7.59
C ALA A 214 -10.73 21.57 -7.06
N ARG A 215 -10.43 22.18 -5.89
CA ARG A 215 -11.25 23.27 -5.33
C ARG A 215 -11.41 24.43 -6.31
N ARG A 216 -10.34 24.85 -6.97
CA ARG A 216 -10.39 25.95 -7.95
C ARG A 216 -11.28 25.61 -9.14
N LYS A 217 -11.23 24.38 -9.64
CA LYS A 217 -12.04 23.95 -10.78
C LYS A 217 -13.53 23.87 -10.43
N VAL A 218 -13.87 23.35 -9.25
CA VAL A 218 -15.26 23.24 -8.80
C VAL A 218 -15.89 24.62 -8.57
N VAL A 219 -15.13 25.58 -8.02
CA VAL A 219 -15.61 26.97 -7.88
C VAL A 219 -15.96 27.58 -9.25
N ILE A 220 -15.14 27.35 -10.28
CA ILE A 220 -15.41 27.87 -11.64
C ILE A 220 -16.69 27.29 -12.25
N GLN A 221 -17.09 26.07 -11.88
CA GLN A 221 -18.32 25.45 -12.37
C GLN A 221 -19.57 25.78 -11.52
N GLY A 222 -19.39 26.23 -10.27
CA GLY A 222 -20.48 26.56 -9.34
C GLY A 222 -20.81 28.06 -9.22
N GLY A 223 -19.95 28.96 -9.72
CA GLY A 223 -20.07 30.41 -9.58
C GLY A 223 -19.10 30.99 -8.56
#